data_AF-A0A9W6VNE6-F1
#
_entry.id   AF-A0A9W6VNE6-F1
#
_cell.length_a   1.000
_cell.length_b   1.000
_cell.length_c   1.000
_cell.angle_alpha   90.00
_cell.angle_beta   90.00
_cell.angle_gamma   90.00
#
_symmetry.space_group_name_H-M   'P 1'
#
loop_
_entity.id
_entity.type
_entity.pdbx_description
1 polymer ?
#
loop_
_entity_poly.entity_id
_entity_poly.type
_entity_poly.pdbx_seq_one_letter_code
_entity_poly.pdbx_strand_id
1 'polypeptide(L)'
;MRHLLTHTTGVDGDVFTDTGRGDDCLAKYAEALAEPEPFAAPAEPASADVDRHAGTYERAGERLEMVGGERPRLRRTATGAPAALLPESEREQEHDLVPVEEDLFAVRAPRTGMWLPVTFYALPTGERYLHLAGRATPKVP
;
A
#
# COMPACT_ATOMS: atom_id res chain seq x y z
N MET A 1 5.43 -13.16 16.33
CA MET A 1 6.20 -12.10 15.65
C MET A 1 6.59 -12.62 14.27
N ARG A 2 5.78 -12.34 13.24
CA ARG A 2 5.96 -12.84 11.86
C ARG A 2 5.97 -11.70 10.83
N HIS A 3 6.27 -10.47 11.26
CA HIS A 3 6.09 -9.29 10.41
C HIS A 3 7.27 -9.02 9.46
N LEU A 4 8.46 -9.60 9.69
CA LEU A 4 9.62 -9.32 8.83
C LEU A 4 9.57 -10.05 7.47
N LEU A 5 8.88 -11.20 7.40
CA LEU A 5 8.75 -12.01 6.17
C LEU A 5 7.45 -11.75 5.39
N THR A 6 6.59 -10.87 5.90
CA THR A 6 5.34 -10.44 5.24
C THR A 6 5.26 -8.92 5.14
N HIS A 7 6.37 -8.22 5.41
CA HIS A 7 6.43 -6.78 5.23
C HIS A 7 6.53 -6.51 3.74
N THR A 8 5.39 -6.26 3.12
CA THR A 8 5.38 -5.60 1.83
C THR A 8 5.98 -4.21 2.05
N THR A 9 7.07 -3.93 1.35
CA THR A 9 7.71 -2.62 1.37
C THR A 9 6.82 -1.54 0.76
N GLY A 10 5.65 -1.91 0.23
CA GLY A 10 4.76 -0.97 -0.45
C GLY A 10 5.33 -0.53 -1.79
N VAL A 11 6.31 -1.28 -2.32
CA VAL A 11 7.04 -1.01 -3.57
C VAL A 11 6.78 -2.19 -4.52
N ASP A 12 6.70 -1.88 -5.81
CA ASP A 12 6.65 -2.89 -6.86
C ASP A 12 7.93 -3.76 -6.81
N GLY A 13 7.78 -5.09 -6.74
CA GLY A 13 8.90 -6.04 -6.60
C GLY A 13 8.91 -6.89 -5.33
N ASP A 14 7.91 -6.77 -4.44
CA ASP A 14 7.69 -7.73 -3.35
C ASP A 14 7.19 -9.08 -3.92
N VAL A 15 8.12 -9.98 -4.30
CA VAL A 15 7.80 -11.28 -4.91
C VAL A 15 7.85 -12.41 -3.89
N PHE A 16 6.68 -12.95 -3.55
CA PHE A 16 6.53 -14.06 -2.58
C PHE A 16 5.99 -15.34 -3.19
N THR A 17 6.22 -15.56 -4.50
CA THR A 17 5.77 -16.76 -5.21
C THR A 17 6.27 -18.03 -4.51
N ASP A 18 5.34 -18.82 -3.96
CA ASP A 18 5.67 -20.09 -3.36
C ASP A 18 6.00 -21.12 -4.47
N THR A 19 7.27 -21.47 -4.58
CA THR A 19 7.77 -22.47 -5.54
C THR A 19 7.83 -23.89 -4.95
N GLY A 20 7.26 -24.10 -3.77
CA GLY A 20 7.15 -25.38 -3.09
C GLY A 20 8.39 -25.78 -2.29
N ARG A 21 8.54 -27.09 -2.06
CA ARG A 21 9.65 -27.69 -1.29
C ARG A 21 10.46 -28.63 -2.20
N GLY A 22 11.73 -28.82 -1.86
CA GLY A 22 12.65 -29.71 -2.59
C GLY A 22 13.93 -28.99 -3.01
N ASP A 23 14.87 -29.72 -3.61
CA ASP A 23 16.18 -29.17 -3.99
C ASP A 23 16.08 -28.11 -5.10
N ASP A 24 14.99 -28.10 -5.87
CA ASP A 24 14.78 -27.21 -7.02
C ASP A 24 13.94 -25.95 -6.70
N CYS A 25 13.41 -25.81 -5.48
CA CYS A 25 12.52 -24.70 -5.16
C CYS A 25 13.20 -23.32 -5.28
N LEU A 26 14.49 -23.23 -4.90
CA LEU A 26 15.28 -21.99 -5.04
C LEU A 26 15.57 -21.65 -6.50
N ALA A 27 15.83 -22.66 -7.35
CA ALA A 27 16.08 -22.45 -8.77
C ALA A 27 14.82 -21.91 -9.46
N LYS A 28 13.66 -22.50 -9.17
CA LYS A 28 12.35 -22.03 -9.66
C LYS A 28 12.04 -20.60 -9.19
N TYR A 29 12.35 -20.29 -7.93
CA TYR A 29 12.12 -18.94 -7.40
C TYR A 29 13.03 -17.92 -8.08
N ALA A 30 14.32 -18.25 -8.25
CA ALA A 30 15.26 -17.39 -8.96
C ALA A 30 14.88 -17.16 -10.44
N GLU A 31 14.35 -18.19 -11.12
CA GLU A 31 13.81 -18.05 -12.48
C GLU A 31 12.60 -17.11 -12.51
N ALA A 32 11.67 -17.24 -11.56
CA ALA A 32 10.51 -16.36 -11.45
C ALA A 32 10.87 -14.88 -11.17
N LEU A 33 12.01 -14.62 -10.53
CA LEU A 33 12.51 -13.26 -10.29
C LEU A 33 13.06 -12.57 -11.55
N ALA A 34 13.31 -13.30 -12.65
CA ALA A 34 13.82 -12.71 -13.87
C ALA A 34 12.78 -11.83 -14.57
N GLU A 35 11.50 -12.23 -14.51
CA GLU A 35 10.36 -11.54 -15.12
C GLU A 35 9.16 -11.57 -14.15
N PRO A 36 9.21 -10.82 -13.04
CA PRO A 36 8.13 -10.86 -12.06
C PRO A 36 6.86 -10.24 -12.63
N GLU A 37 5.71 -10.84 -12.32
CA GLU A 37 4.42 -10.24 -12.62
C GLU A 37 4.26 -8.92 -11.84
N PRO A 38 3.98 -7.78 -12.50
CA PRO A 38 3.76 -6.53 -11.81
C PRO A 38 2.56 -6.60 -10.89
N PHE A 39 2.62 -5.90 -9.75
CA PHE A 39 1.46 -5.78 -8.89
C PHE A 39 0.29 -5.12 -9.65
N ALA A 40 -0.92 -5.63 -9.47
CA ALA A 40 -2.12 -5.09 -10.09
C ALA A 40 -3.34 -5.22 -9.18
N ALA A 41 -4.27 -4.29 -9.31
CA ALA A 41 -5.59 -4.43 -8.71
C ALA A 41 -6.33 -5.63 -9.34
N PRO A 42 -7.10 -6.41 -8.56
CA PRO A 42 -7.90 -7.49 -9.11
C PRO A 42 -9.03 -6.93 -9.99
N ALA A 43 -9.48 -7.73 -10.97
CA ALA A 43 -10.59 -7.36 -11.84
C ALA A 43 -11.90 -7.22 -11.06
N GLU A 44 -12.10 -8.06 -10.04
CA GLU A 44 -13.19 -7.98 -9.08
C GLU A 44 -12.61 -7.65 -7.70
N PRO A 45 -12.98 -6.51 -7.09
CA PRO A 45 -12.49 -6.14 -5.78
C PRO A 45 -12.83 -7.19 -4.71
N ALA A 46 -11.91 -7.42 -3.78
CA ALA A 46 -12.17 -8.32 -2.66
C ALA A 46 -13.23 -7.76 -1.70
N SER A 47 -13.92 -8.65 -0.99
CA SER A 47 -14.74 -8.25 0.16
C SER A 47 -13.82 -7.98 1.35
N ALA A 48 -13.81 -6.74 1.84
CA ALA A 48 -13.03 -6.31 2.98
C ALA A 48 -13.86 -5.36 3.86
N ASP A 49 -13.65 -5.40 5.18
CA ASP A 49 -14.18 -4.34 6.06
C ASP A 49 -13.32 -3.09 5.91
N VAL A 50 -13.68 -2.27 4.92
CA VAL A 50 -12.96 -1.04 4.56
C VAL A 50 -12.99 -0.02 5.70
N ASP A 51 -14.11 0.07 6.41
CA ASP A 51 -14.36 1.11 7.41
C ASP A 51 -13.43 0.97 8.62
N ARG A 52 -12.93 -0.24 8.90
CA ARG A 52 -11.93 -0.49 9.96
C ARG A 52 -10.64 0.32 9.77
N HIS A 53 -10.32 0.69 8.53
CA HIS A 53 -9.11 1.43 8.16
C HIS A 53 -9.33 2.93 8.07
N ALA A 54 -10.60 3.39 8.11
CA ALA A 54 -10.94 4.79 7.98
C ALA A 54 -10.28 5.66 9.06
N GLY A 55 -9.85 6.86 8.66
CA GLY A 55 -9.22 7.84 9.54
C GLY A 55 -8.02 8.53 8.92
N THR A 56 -7.35 9.35 9.72
CA THR A 56 -6.19 10.13 9.29
C THR A 56 -4.89 9.43 9.70
N TYR A 57 -3.93 9.41 8.79
CA TYR A 57 -2.57 8.95 9.03
C TYR A 57 -1.63 10.10 8.67
N GLU A 58 -0.68 10.42 9.54
CA GLU A 58 0.16 11.60 9.33
C GLU A 58 1.61 11.35 9.74
N ARG A 59 2.51 11.88 8.93
CA ARG A 59 3.94 11.94 9.19
C ARG A 59 4.48 13.27 8.68
N ALA A 60 5.73 13.58 9.01
CA ALA A 60 6.39 14.75 8.45
C ALA A 60 6.28 14.77 6.91
N GLY A 61 5.64 15.81 6.38
CA GLY A 61 5.53 16.06 4.94
C GLY A 61 4.33 15.43 4.23
N GLU A 62 3.51 14.60 4.89
CA GLU A 62 2.33 14.00 4.26
C GLU A 62 1.24 13.67 5.29
N ARG A 63 0.00 14.05 4.94
CA ARG A 63 -1.23 13.58 5.58
C ARG A 63 -1.99 12.71 4.59
N LEU A 64 -2.48 11.57 5.08
CA LEU A 64 -3.27 10.60 4.34
C LEU A 64 -4.61 10.44 5.05
N GLU A 65 -5.70 10.51 4.32
CA GLU A 65 -7.04 10.31 4.86
C GLU A 65 -7.68 9.13 4.14
N MET A 66 -7.90 8.05 4.89
CA MET A 66 -8.62 6.87 4.43
C MET A 66 -10.12 7.09 4.67
N VAL A 67 -10.87 7.17 3.58
CA VAL A 67 -12.33 7.29 3.60
C VAL A 67 -12.92 5.93 3.22
N GLY A 68 -13.76 5.39 4.10
CA GLY A 68 -14.43 4.10 3.90
C GLY A 68 -15.69 4.17 3.04
N GLY A 69 -16.59 3.20 3.21
CA GLY A 69 -17.80 3.01 2.42
C GLY A 69 -17.62 2.19 1.14
N GLU A 70 -18.66 2.15 0.29
CA GLU A 70 -18.72 1.32 -0.93
C GLU A 70 -17.67 1.69 -1.98
N ARG A 71 -17.17 2.93 -1.97
CA ARG A 71 -16.14 3.44 -2.87
C ARG A 71 -15.03 4.08 -2.04
N PRO A 72 -14.12 3.27 -1.47
CA PRO A 72 -13.08 3.82 -0.63
C PRO A 72 -12.13 4.74 -1.39
N ARG A 73 -11.65 5.75 -0.69
CA ARG A 73 -10.74 6.76 -1.23
C ARG A 73 -9.56 6.95 -0.30
N LEU A 74 -8.40 7.18 -0.90
CA LEU A 74 -7.23 7.71 -0.21
C LEU A 74 -6.99 9.13 -0.66
N ARG A 75 -7.21 10.10 0.23
CA ARG A 75 -6.77 11.48 0.01
C ARG A 75 -5.37 11.64 0.55
N ARG A 76 -4.50 12.27 -0.23
CA ARG A 76 -3.09 12.52 0.08
C ARG A 76 -2.83 14.00 -0.02
N THR A 77 -2.35 14.58 1.06
CA THR A 77 -2.04 15.99 1.16
C THR A 77 -0.59 16.15 1.56
N ALA A 78 0.21 16.75 0.68
CA ALA A 78 1.56 17.15 1.03
C ALA A 78 1.49 18.25 2.10
N THR A 79 2.30 18.12 3.16
CA THR A 79 2.33 19.10 4.25
C THR A 79 3.73 19.69 4.41
N GLY A 80 3.84 20.82 5.11
CA GLY A 80 5.13 21.44 5.45
C GLY A 80 6.01 21.80 4.24
N ALA A 81 7.33 21.65 4.40
CA ALA A 81 8.32 22.03 3.39
C ALA A 81 8.14 21.32 2.03
N PRO A 82 7.82 20.01 1.95
CA PRO A 82 7.50 19.35 0.69
C PRO A 82 6.37 20.01 -0.11
N ALA A 83 5.30 20.47 0.55
CA ALA A 83 4.17 21.10 -0.13
C ALA A 83 4.57 22.40 -0.85
N ALA A 84 5.50 23.17 -0.28
CA ALA A 84 6.00 24.41 -0.87
C ALA A 84 6.80 24.18 -2.17
N LEU A 85 7.32 22.97 -2.39
CA LEU A 85 8.08 22.59 -3.57
C LEU A 85 7.20 22.01 -4.69
N LEU A 86 5.93 21.71 -4.40
CA LEU A 86 4.99 21.11 -5.34
C LEU A 86 4.06 22.16 -5.96
N PRO A 87 3.69 21.99 -7.25
CA PRO A 87 2.56 22.71 -7.85
C PRO A 87 1.32 22.53 -6.99
N GLU A 88 0.47 23.57 -6.90
CA GLU A 88 -0.76 23.52 -6.11
C GLU A 88 -1.66 22.34 -6.51
N SER A 89 -1.74 22.06 -7.80
CA SER A 89 -2.48 20.91 -8.36
C SER A 89 -1.93 19.54 -7.96
N GLU A 90 -0.71 19.46 -7.43
CA GLU A 90 -0.08 18.20 -6.99
C GLU A 90 -0.02 18.08 -5.46
N ARG A 91 -0.37 19.14 -4.71
CA ARG A 91 -0.36 19.15 -3.24
C ARG A 91 -1.44 18.26 -2.64
N GLU A 92 -2.57 18.18 -3.32
CA GLU A 92 -3.70 17.34 -2.93
C GLU A 92 -3.99 16.35 -4.05
N GLN A 93 -4.03 15.07 -3.70
CA GLN A 93 -4.33 13.99 -4.62
C GLN A 93 -5.38 13.10 -4.00
N GLU A 94 -6.35 12.67 -4.80
CA GLU A 94 -7.36 11.72 -4.37
C GLU A 94 -7.28 10.48 -5.26
N HIS A 95 -7.24 9.32 -4.63
CA HIS A 95 -7.12 8.04 -5.31
C HIS A 95 -8.31 7.14 -4.95
N ASP A 96 -8.85 6.47 -5.95
CA ASP A 96 -9.70 5.30 -5.71
C ASP A 96 -8.85 4.20 -5.09
N LEU A 97 -9.39 3.55 -4.06
CA LEU A 97 -8.82 2.36 -3.47
C LEU A 97 -9.57 1.14 -3.98
N VAL A 98 -8.83 0.17 -4.50
CA VAL A 98 -9.38 -1.13 -4.88
C VAL A 98 -8.99 -2.14 -3.80
N PRO A 99 -9.96 -2.70 -3.06
CA PRO A 99 -9.69 -3.83 -2.16
C PRO A 99 -9.04 -5.00 -2.90
N VAL A 100 -7.88 -5.43 -2.40
CA VAL A 100 -7.15 -6.62 -2.90
C VAL A 100 -7.33 -7.74 -1.87
N GLU A 101 -7.16 -7.43 -0.60
CA GLU A 101 -7.44 -8.29 0.56
C GLU A 101 -7.91 -7.41 1.74
N GLU A 102 -8.22 -8.04 2.87
CA GLU A 102 -8.69 -7.40 4.11
C GLU A 102 -7.80 -6.18 4.51
N ASP A 103 -6.47 -6.33 4.49
CA ASP A 103 -5.47 -5.31 4.89
C ASP A 103 -4.70 -4.69 3.72
N LEU A 104 -5.03 -5.05 2.47
CA LEU A 104 -4.29 -4.66 1.28
C LEU A 104 -5.22 -4.05 0.23
N PHE A 105 -4.87 -2.86 -0.23
CA PHE A 105 -5.58 -2.13 -1.26
C PHE A 105 -4.62 -1.73 -2.36
N ALA A 106 -5.14 -1.42 -3.53
CA ALA A 106 -4.38 -0.88 -4.65
C ALA A 106 -4.83 0.56 -4.96
N VAL A 107 -3.85 1.46 -5.17
CA VAL A 107 -4.08 2.77 -5.77
C VAL A 107 -3.36 2.87 -7.10
N ARG A 108 -3.92 3.65 -8.02
CA ARG A 108 -3.27 3.89 -9.31
C ARG A 108 -2.43 5.17 -9.26
N ALA A 109 -1.14 5.05 -9.54
CA ALA A 109 -0.21 6.17 -9.56
C ALA A 109 -0.54 7.12 -10.74
N PRO A 110 -0.82 8.42 -10.51
CA PRO A 110 -1.30 9.30 -11.57
C PRO A 110 -0.30 9.52 -12.71
N ARG A 111 1.00 9.58 -12.40
CA ARG A 111 2.05 9.88 -13.39
C ARG A 111 2.46 8.68 -14.23
N THR A 112 2.56 7.51 -13.62
CA THR A 112 3.10 6.30 -14.28
C THR A 112 2.01 5.32 -14.68
N GLY A 113 0.81 5.43 -14.11
CA GLY A 113 -0.28 4.48 -14.30
C GLY A 113 -0.06 3.13 -13.62
N MET A 114 1.04 2.95 -12.90
CA MET A 114 1.37 1.74 -12.14
C MET A 114 0.42 1.58 -10.96
N TRP A 115 0.14 0.33 -10.60
CA TRP A 115 -0.55 0.04 -9.35
C TRP A 115 0.43 0.07 -8.20
N LEU A 116 0.03 0.68 -7.09
CA LEU A 116 0.80 0.73 -5.86
C LEU A 116 -0.01 0.08 -4.73
N PRO A 117 0.60 -0.80 -3.94
CA PRO A 117 -0.05 -1.37 -2.78
C PRO A 117 -0.15 -0.32 -1.65
N VAL A 118 -1.30 -0.32 -0.99
CA VAL A 118 -1.57 0.37 0.27
C VAL A 118 -1.87 -0.71 1.31
N THR A 119 -0.99 -0.87 2.28
CA THR A 119 -1.11 -1.92 3.30
C THR A 119 -1.39 -1.30 4.66
N PHE A 120 -2.36 -1.84 5.39
CA PHE A 120 -2.67 -1.47 6.75
C PHE A 120 -2.16 -2.52 7.73
N TYR A 121 -1.63 -2.09 8.88
CA TYR A 121 -1.23 -3.02 9.94
C TYR A 121 -1.26 -2.36 11.31
N ALA A 122 -1.28 -3.19 12.35
CA ALA A 122 -1.12 -2.75 13.73
C ALA A 122 0.14 -3.36 14.36
N LEU A 123 0.83 -2.58 15.19
CA LEU A 123 1.89 -3.09 16.05
C LEU A 123 1.28 -3.86 17.24
N PRO A 124 2.04 -4.75 17.90
CA PRO A 124 1.58 -5.46 19.10
C PRO A 124 1.11 -4.54 20.23
N THR A 125 1.62 -3.31 20.25
CA THR A 125 1.27 -2.23 21.19
C THR A 125 -0.01 -1.47 20.80
N GLY A 126 -0.60 -1.78 19.64
CA GLY A 126 -1.92 -1.30 19.21
C GLY A 126 -1.89 -0.13 18.21
N GLU A 127 -0.73 0.50 18.00
CA GLU A 127 -0.58 1.59 17.04
C GLU A 127 -0.81 1.06 15.62
N ARG A 128 -1.62 1.80 14.84
CA ARG A 128 -1.98 1.45 13.47
C ARG A 128 -1.20 2.28 12.46
N TYR A 129 -0.89 1.67 11.33
CA TYR A 129 -0.10 2.28 10.27
C TYR A 129 -0.72 2.01 8.90
N LEU A 130 -0.50 2.96 7.99
CA LEU A 130 -0.69 2.83 6.55
C LEU A 130 0.68 2.84 5.88
N HIS A 131 0.99 1.83 5.08
CA HIS A 131 2.19 1.77 4.25
C HIS A 131 1.85 2.05 2.79
N LEU A 132 2.47 3.08 2.22
CA LEU A 132 2.40 3.40 0.80
C LEU A 132 3.74 3.96 0.33
N ALA A 133 4.19 3.55 -0.86
CA ALA A 133 5.39 4.08 -1.52
C ALA A 133 6.65 4.07 -0.62
N GLY A 134 6.90 2.94 0.05
CA GLY A 134 8.09 2.76 0.91
C GLY A 134 8.04 3.50 2.24
N ARG A 135 6.90 4.07 2.64
CA ARG A 135 6.76 4.80 3.91
C ARG A 135 5.60 4.31 4.76
N ALA A 136 5.92 3.89 5.98
CA ALA A 136 4.95 3.66 7.04
C ALA A 136 4.51 5.01 7.65
N THR A 137 3.20 5.22 7.74
CA THR A 137 2.59 6.44 8.25
C THR A 137 1.64 6.08 9.41
N PRO A 138 1.87 6.57 10.63
CA PRO A 138 1.05 6.22 11.78
C PRO A 138 -0.35 6.86 11.67
N LYS A 139 -1.36 6.15 12.18
CA LYS A 139 -2.70 6.68 12.38
C LYS A 139 -2.66 7.72 13.50
N VAL A 140 -3.23 8.90 13.26
CA VAL A 140 -3.39 9.91 14.32
C VAL A 140 -4.69 9.66 15.10
N PRO A 141 -4.73 10.05 16.39
CA PRO A 141 -5.93 9.94 17.23
C PRO A 141 -7.15 10.68 16.67
#